data_AF-A0A8J4F961-F1
#
_entry.id   AF-A0A8J4F961-F1
#
_cell.length_a   1.000
_cell.length_b   1.000
_cell.length_c   1.000
_cell.angle_alpha   90.00
_cell.angle_beta   90.00
_cell.angle_gamma   90.00
#
_symmetry.space_group_name_H-M   'P 1'
#
loop_
_entity.id
_entity.type
_entity.pdbx_description
1 polymer ?
#
loop_
_entity_poly.entity_id
_entity_poly.type
_entity_poly.pdbx_seq_one_letter_code
_entity_poly.pdbx_strand_id
1 'polypeptide(L)'
;MLLPGVNSTMPPSRSNVIPASSSAPSTSTVSAGAIRFRPCIDIHKGKVKQIVGSTLKDLPETQGAAAELKTNFVSDKPSSWYSELYRNDGLTGGHVIMLGADDASKQTALEALRTWPGGLHMGGGVTADNAVEYLDAGASHVIVTSYVFRDGRLEEERLRQLVKLVGKQRLVLDLSCRQRDGQYFVVTDRWQKFSSLALNEATLDFLAASCDEFLVHGVDVEGMQLGIDEQLVALLGAASPLPVTYAGGARTLEDLERVRVAGRGRVDITVGSALDIFGGKLSYGDVVSWHKRQQHQLGEEQR
;
A
#
# COMPACT_ATOMS: atom_id res chain seq x y z
N MET A 1 -73.48 -47.71 4.07
CA MET A 1 -73.57 -46.24 4.19
C MET A 1 -72.19 -45.66 3.98
N LEU A 2 -72.10 -44.58 3.19
CA LEU A 2 -70.94 -43.72 2.86
C LEU A 2 -69.96 -44.22 1.76
N LEU A 3 -70.10 -43.59 0.59
CA LEU A 3 -69.26 -43.55 -0.63
C LEU A 3 -68.21 -42.40 -0.53
N PRO A 4 -67.37 -42.11 -1.55
CA PRO A 4 -66.56 -42.95 -2.45
C PRO A 4 -65.10 -42.39 -2.59
N GLY A 5 -64.25 -43.02 -3.42
CA GLY A 5 -63.00 -42.38 -3.90
C GLY A 5 -62.16 -43.29 -4.78
N VAL A 6 -62.26 -43.09 -6.10
CA VAL A 6 -61.70 -43.93 -7.17
C VAL A 6 -60.22 -43.61 -7.40
N ASN A 7 -59.36 -44.64 -7.37
CA ASN A 7 -57.94 -44.56 -7.73
C ASN A 7 -57.78 -44.67 -9.25
N SER A 8 -57.15 -43.66 -9.88
CA SER A 8 -56.76 -43.70 -11.29
C SER A 8 -55.24 -43.56 -11.43
N THR A 9 -54.69 -44.49 -12.19
CA THR A 9 -53.29 -44.77 -12.49
C THR A 9 -52.60 -43.69 -13.33
N MET A 10 -51.36 -43.32 -12.98
CA MET A 10 -50.45 -42.51 -13.82
C MET A 10 -49.57 -43.38 -14.74
N PRO A 11 -49.26 -42.92 -15.97
CA PRO A 11 -48.22 -43.50 -16.84
C PRO A 11 -46.85 -42.80 -16.67
N PRO A 12 -45.75 -43.36 -17.22
CA PRO A 12 -44.38 -43.07 -16.77
C PRO A 12 -43.76 -41.79 -17.35
N SER A 13 -42.79 -41.26 -16.60
CA SER A 13 -42.07 -40.00 -16.82
C SER A 13 -41.14 -40.02 -18.03
N ARG A 14 -41.19 -38.94 -18.81
CA ARG A 14 -40.21 -38.63 -19.87
C ARG A 14 -39.08 -37.80 -19.28
N SER A 15 -37.86 -38.18 -19.66
CA SER A 15 -36.59 -37.50 -19.41
C SER A 15 -36.58 -36.04 -19.92
N ASN A 16 -36.31 -35.08 -19.02
CA ASN A 16 -35.94 -33.72 -19.39
C ASN A 16 -34.46 -33.49 -19.04
N VAL A 17 -33.65 -33.41 -20.08
CA VAL A 17 -32.28 -32.90 -20.03
C VAL A 17 -32.37 -31.37 -19.93
N ILE A 18 -31.83 -30.81 -18.84
CA ILE A 18 -31.72 -29.36 -18.64
C ILE A 18 -30.49 -28.87 -19.44
N PRO A 19 -30.61 -27.86 -20.33
CA PRO A 19 -29.43 -27.30 -20.98
C PRO A 19 -28.64 -26.46 -19.98
N ALA A 20 -27.34 -26.70 -19.90
CA ALA A 20 -26.41 -25.85 -19.15
C ALA A 20 -26.30 -24.49 -19.85
N SER A 21 -26.78 -23.43 -19.21
CA SER A 21 -26.56 -22.06 -19.64
C SER A 21 -25.09 -21.67 -19.36
N SER A 22 -24.26 -21.62 -20.40
CA SER A 22 -22.95 -21.01 -20.32
C SER A 22 -23.09 -19.49 -20.29
N SER A 23 -23.14 -18.90 -19.11
CA SER A 23 -22.87 -17.46 -18.96
C SER A 23 -21.37 -17.26 -19.04
N ALA A 24 -20.90 -16.66 -20.14
CA ALA A 24 -19.53 -16.16 -20.23
C ALA A 24 -19.27 -15.18 -19.08
N PRO A 25 -18.06 -15.16 -18.49
CA PRO A 25 -17.73 -14.17 -17.48
C PRO A 25 -17.85 -12.79 -18.14
N SER A 26 -18.71 -11.95 -17.58
CA SER A 26 -18.77 -10.53 -17.95
C SER A 26 -17.40 -9.94 -17.62
N THR A 27 -16.59 -9.68 -18.65
CA THR A 27 -15.40 -8.85 -18.53
C THR A 27 -15.86 -7.47 -18.12
N SER A 28 -15.88 -7.18 -16.82
CA SER A 28 -15.98 -5.81 -16.35
C SER A 28 -14.72 -5.10 -16.84
N THR A 29 -14.84 -4.30 -17.88
CA THR A 29 -13.82 -3.33 -18.25
C THR A 29 -13.80 -2.28 -17.15
N VAL A 30 -13.04 -2.56 -16.09
CA VAL A 30 -12.64 -1.56 -15.11
C VAL A 30 -11.75 -0.58 -15.89
N SER A 31 -12.21 0.67 -16.01
CA SER A 31 -11.40 1.77 -16.54
C SER A 31 -10.04 1.76 -15.85
N ALA A 32 -8.95 1.69 -16.61
CA ALA A 32 -7.63 1.95 -16.06
C ALA A 32 -7.68 3.33 -15.39
N GLY A 33 -7.24 3.44 -14.13
CA GLY A 33 -7.11 4.72 -13.45
C GLY A 33 -5.84 5.44 -13.90
N ALA A 34 -5.69 6.72 -13.58
CA ALA A 34 -4.43 7.40 -13.74
C ALA A 34 -3.54 6.94 -12.62
N ILE A 35 -2.44 6.29 -12.97
CA ILE A 35 -1.38 5.98 -12.03
C ILE A 35 -0.84 7.28 -11.41
N ARG A 36 -0.62 7.27 -10.09
CA ARG A 36 -0.06 8.39 -9.34
C ARG A 36 1.35 8.10 -8.86
N PHE A 37 2.17 9.14 -8.88
CA PHE A 37 3.38 9.16 -8.08
C PHE A 37 3.00 9.60 -6.66
N ARG A 38 3.30 8.76 -5.67
CA ARG A 38 3.08 9.03 -4.23
C ARG A 38 4.44 9.32 -3.59
N PRO A 39 4.75 10.57 -3.23
CA PRO A 39 6.06 10.90 -2.68
C PRO A 39 6.22 10.34 -1.25
N CYS A 40 7.45 10.22 -0.75
CA CYS A 40 7.72 9.73 0.61
C CYS A 40 8.67 10.66 1.38
N ILE A 41 8.49 10.73 2.70
CA ILE A 41 9.36 11.42 3.65
C ILE A 41 9.69 10.43 4.77
N ASP A 42 10.83 9.75 4.66
CA ASP A 42 11.26 8.84 5.71
C ASP A 42 12.06 9.60 6.77
N ILE A 43 11.73 9.39 8.04
CA ILE A 43 12.24 10.16 9.18
C ILE A 43 12.94 9.24 10.15
N HIS A 44 14.16 9.59 10.54
CA HIS A 44 14.90 8.88 11.58
C HIS A 44 15.79 9.84 12.38
N LYS A 45 15.67 9.80 13.72
CA LYS A 45 16.36 10.71 14.66
C LYS A 45 16.13 12.19 14.31
N GLY A 46 14.87 12.55 14.04
CA GLY A 46 14.46 13.93 13.73
C GLY A 46 14.97 14.50 12.40
N LYS A 47 15.42 13.64 11.47
CA LYS A 47 15.92 14.04 10.15
C LYS A 47 15.25 13.25 9.06
N VAL A 48 15.02 13.90 7.91
CA VAL A 48 14.63 13.22 6.68
C VAL A 48 15.82 12.44 6.16
N LYS A 49 15.65 11.13 5.96
CA LYS A 49 16.70 10.22 5.51
C LYS A 49 16.18 9.32 4.40
N GLN A 50 17.11 8.71 3.68
CA GLN A 50 16.81 7.56 2.85
C GLN A 50 17.71 6.42 3.30
N ILE A 51 17.12 5.25 3.57
CA ILE A 51 17.83 4.07 4.03
C ILE A 51 17.88 3.00 2.94
N VAL A 52 18.87 2.11 3.03
CA VAL A 52 18.83 0.85 2.28
C VAL A 52 17.86 -0.08 3.02
N GLY A 53 16.72 -0.40 2.40
CA GLY A 53 15.63 -1.15 3.04
C GLY A 53 16.11 -2.38 3.83
N SER A 54 17.02 -3.17 3.26
CA SER A 54 17.57 -4.38 3.88
C SER A 54 18.29 -4.20 5.23
N THR A 55 18.59 -2.97 5.65
CA THR A 55 19.26 -2.68 6.94
C THR A 55 18.32 -2.50 8.12
N LEU A 56 17.00 -2.52 7.91
CA LEU A 56 16.02 -2.60 9.01
C LEU A 56 16.15 -3.90 9.82
N LYS A 57 16.79 -4.94 9.27
CA LYS A 57 17.00 -6.25 9.91
C LYS A 57 17.83 -6.17 11.21
N ASP A 58 18.56 -5.09 11.43
CA ASP A 58 19.62 -5.04 12.45
C ASP A 58 19.26 -4.29 13.75
N LEU A 59 18.06 -3.70 13.89
CA LEU A 59 17.70 -2.88 15.06
C LEU A 59 17.02 -3.66 16.20
N PRO A 60 17.69 -4.06 17.31
CA PRO A 60 17.03 -4.78 18.40
C PRO A 60 15.91 -3.96 19.08
N GLU A 61 14.82 -4.64 19.48
CA GLU A 61 13.66 -4.04 20.18
C GLU A 61 13.95 -3.58 21.61
N THR A 62 15.12 -3.91 22.17
CA THR A 62 15.46 -3.66 23.57
C THR A 62 16.70 -2.79 23.70
N GLN A 63 16.50 -1.61 24.31
CA GLN A 63 17.48 -0.75 24.99
C GLN A 63 18.93 -0.79 24.47
N GLY A 64 19.34 0.28 23.78
CA GLY A 64 20.69 0.82 23.90
C GLY A 64 21.75 0.39 22.88
N ALA A 65 21.49 -0.54 21.97
CA ALA A 65 22.42 -0.85 20.88
C ALA A 65 21.88 -0.36 19.53
N ALA A 66 22.28 0.86 19.15
CA ALA A 66 22.03 1.42 17.84
C ALA A 66 22.85 0.64 16.80
N ALA A 67 22.27 -0.40 16.19
CA ALA A 67 22.76 -0.80 14.88
C ALA A 67 22.60 0.39 13.94
N GLU A 68 23.69 0.86 13.34
CA GLU A 68 23.66 1.98 12.42
C GLU A 68 22.92 1.56 11.15
N LEU A 69 21.70 2.09 10.96
CA LEU A 69 21.01 2.02 9.67
C LEU A 69 21.94 2.55 8.59
N LYS A 70 22.18 1.75 7.54
CA LYS A 70 22.95 2.23 6.38
C LYS A 70 22.09 3.26 5.65
N THR A 71 22.55 4.50 5.67
CA THR A 71 21.86 5.62 5.04
C THR A 71 22.42 5.83 3.63
N ASN A 72 21.51 5.96 2.66
CA ASN A 72 21.84 6.46 1.33
C ASN A 72 21.96 7.99 1.33
N PHE A 73 21.19 8.64 2.22
CA PHE A 73 21.11 10.10 2.28
C PHE A 73 20.61 10.58 3.65
N VAL A 74 21.12 11.73 4.09
CA VAL A 74 20.59 12.50 5.22
C VAL A 74 20.36 13.92 4.71
N SER A 75 19.13 14.41 4.84
CA SER A 75 18.80 15.75 4.36
C SER A 75 19.23 16.84 5.33
N ASP A 76 19.75 17.93 4.78
CA ASP A 76 19.91 19.20 5.49
C ASP A 76 18.61 20.01 5.54
N LYS A 77 17.58 19.60 4.79
CA LYS A 77 16.29 20.29 4.72
C LYS A 77 15.32 19.75 5.77
N PRO A 78 14.46 20.61 6.34
CA PRO A 78 13.42 20.17 7.26
C PRO A 78 12.33 19.40 6.52
N SER A 79 11.49 18.67 7.27
CA SER A 79 10.41 17.87 6.71
C SER A 79 9.30 18.72 6.06
N SER A 80 9.09 19.94 6.60
CA SER A 80 8.21 20.96 6.04
C SER A 80 8.59 21.34 4.61
N TRP A 81 9.90 21.40 4.29
CA TRP A 81 10.34 21.73 2.94
C TRP A 81 9.86 20.71 1.91
N TYR A 82 9.96 19.41 2.23
CA TYR A 82 9.48 18.34 1.36
C TYR A 82 7.96 18.36 1.24
N SER A 83 7.26 18.59 2.35
CA SER A 83 5.80 18.64 2.37
C SER A 83 5.27 19.82 1.54
N GLU A 84 5.90 20.99 1.62
CA GLU A 84 5.55 22.17 0.83
C GLU A 84 5.88 21.96 -0.65
N LEU A 85 6.99 21.29 -0.98
CA LEU A 85 7.30 20.90 -2.35
C LEU A 85 6.18 20.01 -2.95
N TYR A 86 5.79 18.96 -2.24
CA TYR A 86 4.74 18.05 -2.71
C TYR A 86 3.37 18.71 -2.79
N ARG A 87 3.07 19.62 -1.86
CA ARG A 87 1.86 20.45 -1.88
C ARG A 87 1.80 21.35 -3.10
N ASN A 88 2.90 22.03 -3.43
CA ASN A 88 2.99 22.91 -4.60
C ASN A 88 2.82 22.14 -5.92
N ASP A 89 3.17 20.86 -5.95
CA ASP A 89 2.96 19.97 -7.09
C ASP A 89 1.63 19.19 -7.07
N GLY A 90 0.83 19.32 -6.00
CA GLY A 90 -0.47 18.65 -5.87
C GLY A 90 -0.42 17.14 -5.64
N LEU A 91 0.71 16.60 -5.17
CA LEU A 91 0.98 15.15 -5.02
C LEU A 91 0.36 14.49 -3.78
N THR A 92 -0.96 14.28 -3.76
CA THR A 92 -1.66 13.77 -2.56
C THR A 92 -1.42 12.29 -2.27
N GLY A 93 -1.62 11.90 -1.01
CA GLY A 93 -1.41 10.56 -0.45
C GLY A 93 0.04 10.09 -0.49
N GLY A 94 0.98 11.03 -0.46
CA GLY A 94 2.37 10.72 -0.15
C GLY A 94 2.53 10.27 1.30
N HIS A 95 3.62 9.60 1.63
CA HIS A 95 3.81 8.92 2.91
C HIS A 95 4.86 9.61 3.77
N VAL A 96 4.53 9.90 5.03
CA VAL A 96 5.50 10.26 6.07
C VAL A 96 5.74 9.03 6.92
N ILE A 97 6.95 8.47 6.89
CA ILE A 97 7.27 7.20 7.57
C ILE A 97 8.31 7.43 8.65
N MET A 98 7.95 7.19 9.90
CA MET A 98 8.91 7.15 11.01
C MET A 98 9.62 5.79 11.07
N LEU A 99 10.94 5.83 10.94
CA LEU A 99 11.82 4.66 11.07
C LEU A 99 12.34 4.47 12.51
N GLY A 100 11.81 5.24 13.46
CA GLY A 100 12.15 5.18 14.88
C GLY A 100 11.07 5.83 15.73
N ALA A 101 10.97 5.41 17.00
CA ALA A 101 9.95 5.87 17.94
C ALA A 101 10.41 7.05 18.83
N ASP A 102 11.49 7.74 18.45
CA ASP A 102 12.02 8.86 19.23
C ASP A 102 11.17 10.13 19.06
N ASP A 103 11.11 10.94 20.13
CA ASP A 103 10.33 12.18 20.14
C ASP A 103 10.74 13.16 19.04
N ALA A 104 12.02 13.20 18.67
CA ALA A 104 12.48 14.08 17.59
C ALA A 104 11.89 13.64 16.24
N SER A 105 11.89 12.35 15.92
CA SER A 105 11.23 11.80 14.74
C SER A 105 9.73 12.08 14.74
N LYS A 106 9.06 11.97 15.90
CA LYS A 106 7.64 12.33 16.05
C LYS A 106 7.39 13.80 15.74
N GLN A 107 8.18 14.72 16.31
CA GLN A 107 8.03 16.15 16.03
C GLN A 107 8.28 16.49 14.56
N THR A 108 9.28 15.87 13.93
CA THR A 108 9.54 16.02 12.48
C THR A 108 8.37 15.47 11.65
N ALA A 109 7.75 14.37 12.04
CA ALA A 109 6.58 13.85 11.33
C ALA A 109 5.38 14.81 11.46
N LEU A 110 5.10 15.31 12.67
CA LEU A 110 4.03 16.28 12.91
C LEU A 110 4.27 17.59 12.14
N GLU A 111 5.52 18.05 12.01
CA GLU A 111 5.88 19.20 11.17
C GLU A 111 5.47 18.99 9.71
N ALA A 112 5.80 17.84 9.12
CA ALA A 112 5.42 17.50 7.74
C ALA A 112 3.89 17.52 7.56
N LEU A 113 3.16 16.83 8.43
CA LEU A 113 1.71 16.71 8.37
C LEU A 113 1.01 18.08 8.49
N ARG A 114 1.46 18.94 9.41
CA ARG A 114 0.89 20.29 9.60
C ARG A 114 1.17 21.22 8.42
N THR A 115 2.27 20.98 7.69
CA THR A 115 2.62 21.78 6.52
C THR A 115 1.66 21.52 5.36
N TRP A 116 1.14 20.29 5.25
CA TRP A 116 0.15 19.94 4.24
C TRP A 116 -1.03 19.12 4.78
N PRO A 117 -1.98 19.77 5.48
CA PRO A 117 -3.15 19.10 6.02
C PRO A 117 -3.98 18.42 4.93
N GLY A 118 -4.34 17.15 5.15
CA GLY A 118 -5.07 16.31 4.21
C GLY A 118 -4.25 15.78 3.03
N GLY A 119 -2.97 16.17 2.92
CA GLY A 119 -2.13 15.82 1.79
C GLY A 119 -1.36 14.50 1.94
N LEU A 120 -0.98 14.15 3.17
CA LEU A 120 -0.03 13.07 3.46
C LEU A 120 -0.63 12.00 4.37
N HIS A 121 -0.12 10.78 4.23
CA HIS A 121 -0.40 9.63 5.08
C HIS A 121 0.71 9.50 6.13
N MET A 122 0.37 9.02 7.32
CA MET A 122 1.33 8.88 8.43
C MET A 122 1.56 7.42 8.80
N GLY A 123 2.80 6.95 8.72
CA GLY A 123 3.21 5.58 9.08
C GLY A 123 4.41 5.52 10.01
N GLY A 124 4.68 4.33 10.55
CA GLY A 124 5.76 4.09 11.51
C GLY A 124 5.30 4.23 12.96
N GLY A 125 5.12 3.10 13.66
CA GLY A 125 4.74 3.09 15.08
C GLY A 125 3.28 3.50 15.36
N VAL A 126 2.40 3.51 14.36
CA VAL A 126 0.97 3.81 14.54
C VAL A 126 0.29 2.68 15.33
N THR A 127 -0.46 3.06 16.35
CA THR A 127 -1.30 2.21 17.21
C THR A 127 -2.66 2.87 17.44
N ALA A 128 -3.59 2.17 18.08
CA ALA A 128 -4.86 2.78 18.49
C ALA A 128 -4.70 3.95 19.46
N ASP A 129 -3.59 4.02 20.20
CA ASP A 129 -3.37 5.07 21.21
C ASP A 129 -2.91 6.39 20.61
N ASN A 130 -2.25 6.36 19.44
CA ASN A 130 -1.65 7.54 18.81
C ASN A 130 -2.24 7.89 17.43
N ALA A 131 -3.06 7.02 16.82
CA ALA A 131 -3.58 7.25 15.47
C ALA A 131 -4.35 8.57 15.33
N VAL A 132 -5.18 8.92 16.32
CA VAL A 132 -5.98 10.15 16.31
C VAL A 132 -5.09 11.39 16.34
N GLU A 133 -3.99 11.36 17.10
CA GLU A 133 -3.04 12.48 17.17
C GLU A 133 -2.48 12.85 15.80
N TYR A 134 -2.15 11.85 14.98
CA TYR A 134 -1.62 12.08 13.63
C TYR A 134 -2.67 12.61 12.67
N LEU A 135 -3.91 12.13 12.77
CA LEU A 135 -5.03 12.65 11.97
C LEU A 135 -5.33 14.11 12.35
N ASP A 136 -5.37 14.43 13.64
CA ASP A 136 -5.57 15.80 14.14
C ASP A 136 -4.42 16.73 13.72
N ALA A 137 -3.21 16.19 13.56
CA ALA A 137 -2.05 16.93 13.06
C ALA A 137 -2.07 17.19 11.55
N GLY A 138 -3.04 16.62 10.81
CA GLY A 138 -3.22 16.87 9.39
C GLY A 138 -2.98 15.67 8.48
N ALA A 139 -2.69 14.48 9.01
CA ALA A 139 -2.67 13.28 8.16
C ALA A 139 -4.06 13.01 7.58
N SER A 140 -4.16 12.72 6.28
CA SER A 140 -5.43 12.24 5.71
C SER A 140 -5.71 10.80 6.11
N HIS A 141 -4.65 9.99 6.20
CA HIS A 141 -4.71 8.59 6.61
C HIS A 141 -3.58 8.25 7.58
N VAL A 142 -3.79 7.21 8.37
CA VAL A 142 -2.72 6.51 9.08
C VAL A 142 -2.41 5.18 8.42
N ILE A 143 -1.13 4.85 8.31
CA ILE A 143 -0.59 3.61 7.74
C ILE A 143 -0.24 2.68 8.90
N VAL A 144 -0.76 1.46 8.90
CA VAL A 144 -0.52 0.47 9.95
C VAL A 144 0.04 -0.83 9.40
N THR A 145 1.05 -1.34 10.11
CA THR A 145 1.78 -2.58 9.79
C THR A 145 1.93 -3.43 11.06
N SER A 146 3.00 -3.20 11.83
CA SER A 146 3.41 -4.04 12.97
C SER A 146 2.42 -4.07 14.14
N TYR A 147 1.52 -3.09 14.25
CA TYR A 147 0.48 -3.11 15.28
C TYR A 147 -0.58 -4.19 15.00
N VAL A 148 -0.94 -4.39 13.72
CA VAL A 148 -1.95 -5.37 13.27
C VAL A 148 -1.32 -6.65 12.73
N PHE A 149 -0.03 -6.68 12.45
CA PHE A 149 0.70 -7.89 12.07
C PHE A 149 1.74 -8.25 13.12
N ARG A 150 1.52 -9.36 13.85
CA ARG A 150 2.43 -9.86 14.88
C ARG A 150 2.63 -11.35 14.73
N ASP A 151 3.87 -11.80 14.92
CA ASP A 151 4.21 -13.21 14.92
C ASP A 151 3.78 -13.97 13.64
N GLY A 152 3.76 -13.30 12.49
CA GLY A 152 3.32 -13.89 11.22
C GLY A 152 1.80 -14.08 11.12
N ARG A 153 1.01 -13.33 11.89
CA ARG A 153 -0.45 -13.38 11.92
C ARG A 153 -1.06 -11.98 11.90
N LEU A 154 -2.27 -11.88 11.37
CA LEU A 154 -3.10 -10.69 11.45
C LEU A 154 -3.83 -10.68 12.81
N GLU A 155 -3.67 -9.61 13.55
CA GLU A 155 -4.36 -9.32 14.81
C GLU A 155 -5.71 -8.63 14.49
N GLU A 156 -6.71 -9.42 14.11
CA GLU A 156 -8.01 -8.91 13.66
C GLU A 156 -8.72 -8.00 14.69
N GLU A 157 -8.58 -8.28 15.98
CA GLU A 157 -9.18 -7.45 17.03
C GLU A 157 -8.55 -6.04 17.05
N ARG A 158 -7.24 -5.95 16.88
CA ARG A 158 -6.53 -4.66 16.82
C ARG A 158 -6.91 -3.88 15.58
N LEU A 159 -7.05 -4.57 14.45
CA LEU A 159 -7.53 -3.97 13.21
C LEU A 159 -8.96 -3.44 13.39
N ARG A 160 -9.86 -4.24 13.98
CA ARG A 160 -11.24 -3.82 14.29
C ARG A 160 -11.28 -2.61 15.21
N GLN A 161 -10.42 -2.58 16.23
CA GLN A 161 -10.28 -1.45 17.14
C GLN A 161 -9.86 -0.18 16.39
N LEU A 162 -8.86 -0.26 15.51
CA LEU A 162 -8.44 0.87 14.68
C LEU A 162 -9.56 1.34 13.75
N VAL A 163 -10.22 0.43 13.03
CA VAL A 163 -11.35 0.77 12.16
C VAL A 163 -12.46 1.47 12.92
N LYS A 164 -12.79 1.00 14.13
CA LYS A 164 -13.79 1.65 14.99
C LYS A 164 -13.36 3.05 15.41
N LEU A 165 -12.07 3.25 15.67
CA LEU A 165 -11.52 4.51 16.17
C LEU A 165 -11.42 5.57 15.06
N VAL A 166 -10.80 5.23 13.93
CA VAL A 166 -10.47 6.20 12.88
C VAL A 166 -11.35 6.09 11.64
N GLY A 167 -12.09 4.99 11.47
CA GLY A 167 -12.83 4.68 10.25
C GLY A 167 -11.92 4.10 9.18
N LYS A 168 -12.43 3.14 8.40
CA LYS A 168 -11.61 2.49 7.35
C LYS A 168 -11.12 3.46 6.28
N GLN A 169 -11.89 4.53 6.02
CA GLN A 169 -11.64 5.60 5.05
C GLN A 169 -10.43 6.48 5.41
N ARG A 170 -9.79 6.23 6.55
CA ARG A 170 -8.57 6.92 7.00
C ARG A 170 -7.48 5.93 7.39
N LEU A 171 -7.61 4.67 6.97
CA LEU A 171 -6.67 3.60 7.28
C LEU A 171 -6.05 3.04 6.00
N VAL A 172 -4.73 2.97 6.00
CA VAL A 172 -3.93 2.26 4.97
C VAL A 172 -3.30 1.04 5.63
N LEU A 173 -3.42 -0.12 5.00
CA LEU A 173 -2.69 -1.31 5.41
C LEU A 173 -1.38 -1.40 4.63
N ASP A 174 -0.26 -1.37 5.34
CA ASP A 174 1.05 -1.62 4.76
C ASP A 174 1.39 -3.11 4.84
N LEU A 175 1.64 -3.69 3.67
CA LEU A 175 1.90 -5.10 3.43
C LEU A 175 3.29 -5.26 2.83
N SER A 176 4.28 -5.50 3.68
CA SER A 176 5.61 -5.94 3.22
C SER A 176 5.53 -7.37 2.68
N CYS A 177 5.87 -7.56 1.41
CA CYS A 177 5.67 -8.82 0.71
C CYS A 177 6.99 -9.43 0.20
N ARG A 178 7.08 -10.75 0.30
CA ARG A 178 8.24 -11.52 -0.16
C ARG A 178 7.81 -12.77 -0.90
N GLN A 179 8.53 -13.15 -1.95
CA GLN A 179 8.23 -14.36 -2.71
C GLN A 179 8.80 -15.61 -2.00
N ARG A 180 8.01 -16.68 -1.98
CA ARG A 180 8.43 -18.03 -1.60
C ARG A 180 7.64 -19.03 -2.44
N ASP A 181 8.35 -19.94 -3.10
CA ASP A 181 7.77 -21.02 -3.91
C ASP A 181 6.76 -20.52 -4.96
N GLY A 182 7.07 -19.39 -5.62
CA GLY A 182 6.23 -18.79 -6.65
C GLY A 182 5.01 -18.02 -6.14
N GLN A 183 4.84 -17.88 -4.82
CA GLN A 183 3.76 -17.12 -4.20
C GLN A 183 4.31 -15.97 -3.35
N TYR A 184 3.55 -14.88 -3.25
CA TYR A 184 3.89 -13.77 -2.36
C TYR A 184 3.19 -13.94 -1.02
N PHE A 185 3.92 -13.65 0.06
CA PHE A 185 3.42 -13.68 1.42
C PHE A 185 3.74 -12.37 2.11
N VAL A 186 2.82 -11.92 2.97
CA VAL A 186 3.12 -10.84 3.91
C VAL A 186 4.20 -11.34 4.88
N VAL A 187 5.24 -10.55 5.07
CA VAL A 187 6.32 -10.82 6.01
C VAL A 187 6.29 -9.81 7.16
N THR A 188 6.46 -10.31 8.37
CA THR A 188 6.45 -9.52 9.62
C THR A 188 7.84 -9.51 10.23
N ASP A 189 7.99 -8.83 11.37
CA ASP A 189 9.20 -8.83 12.18
C ASP A 189 10.43 -8.38 11.38
N ARG A 190 10.34 -7.20 10.74
CA ARG A 190 11.39 -6.64 9.86
C ARG A 190 11.73 -7.57 8.70
N TRP A 191 10.70 -8.15 8.11
CA TRP A 191 10.75 -9.04 6.96
C TRP A 191 11.44 -10.39 7.20
N GLN A 192 11.58 -10.78 8.46
CA GLN A 192 12.25 -12.02 8.85
C GLN A 192 11.27 -13.19 8.92
N LYS A 193 10.00 -12.94 9.26
CA LYS A 193 9.01 -13.99 9.50
C LYS A 193 7.94 -13.98 8.41
N PHE A 194 7.87 -15.07 7.65
CA PHE A 194 6.74 -15.30 6.75
C PHE A 194 5.46 -15.47 7.56
N SER A 195 4.42 -14.72 7.21
CA SER A 195 3.08 -14.96 7.72
C SER A 195 2.41 -16.13 6.99
N SER A 196 1.27 -16.56 7.53
CA SER A 196 0.34 -17.46 6.81
C SER A 196 -0.47 -16.75 5.72
N LEU A 197 -0.34 -15.42 5.61
CA LEU A 197 -1.15 -14.60 4.73
C LEU A 197 -0.49 -14.49 3.35
N ALA A 198 -0.93 -15.37 2.44
CA ALA A 198 -0.57 -15.27 1.03
C ALA A 198 -1.27 -14.04 0.40
N LEU A 199 -0.54 -13.29 -0.40
CA LEU A 199 -1.07 -12.16 -1.15
C LEU A 199 -1.77 -12.68 -2.41
N ASN A 200 -3.09 -12.55 -2.44
CA ASN A 200 -3.96 -12.93 -3.55
C ASN A 200 -5.28 -12.14 -3.47
N GLU A 201 -6.16 -12.30 -4.46
CA GLU A 201 -7.46 -11.61 -4.54
C GLU A 201 -8.31 -11.78 -3.27
N ALA A 202 -8.52 -13.01 -2.80
CA ALA A 202 -9.35 -13.28 -1.62
C ALA A 202 -8.78 -12.62 -0.35
N THR A 203 -7.46 -12.63 -0.17
CA THR A 203 -6.81 -11.93 0.93
C THR A 203 -6.99 -10.42 0.83
N LEU A 204 -6.81 -9.84 -0.36
CA LEU A 204 -6.95 -8.40 -0.58
C LEU A 204 -8.41 -7.95 -0.38
N ASP A 205 -9.38 -8.72 -0.84
CA ASP A 205 -10.81 -8.49 -0.61
C ASP A 205 -11.17 -8.53 0.88
N PHE A 206 -10.66 -9.53 1.60
CA PHE A 206 -10.86 -9.63 3.04
C PHE A 206 -10.31 -8.40 3.78
N LEU A 207 -9.09 -7.98 3.45
CA LEU A 207 -8.46 -6.81 4.07
C LEU A 207 -9.14 -5.49 3.69
N ALA A 208 -9.67 -5.38 2.46
CA ALA A 208 -10.34 -4.19 1.94
C ALA A 208 -11.62 -3.81 2.72
N ALA A 209 -12.18 -4.75 3.49
CA ALA A 209 -13.26 -4.44 4.43
C ALA A 209 -12.80 -3.48 5.55
N SER A 210 -11.49 -3.40 5.82
CA SER A 210 -10.92 -2.69 6.97
C SER A 210 -10.06 -1.48 6.62
N CYS A 211 -9.77 -1.21 5.34
CA CYS A 211 -8.95 -0.07 4.93
C CYS A 211 -9.49 0.66 3.69
N ASP A 212 -8.89 1.79 3.36
CA ASP A 212 -9.19 2.59 2.16
C ASP A 212 -8.18 2.34 1.03
N GLU A 213 -6.93 2.03 1.39
CA GLU A 213 -5.83 1.82 0.44
C GLU A 213 -4.83 0.79 1.00
N PHE A 214 -4.06 0.18 0.09
CA PHE A 214 -2.90 -0.65 0.41
C PHE A 214 -1.60 0.07 0.09
N LEU A 215 -0.60 -0.06 0.96
CA LEU A 215 0.80 0.23 0.66
C LEU A 215 1.55 -1.10 0.61
N VAL A 216 2.18 -1.44 -0.50
CA VAL A 216 2.80 -2.76 -0.67
C VAL A 216 4.28 -2.61 -0.96
N HIS A 217 5.09 -3.15 -0.06
CA HIS A 217 6.56 -3.12 -0.17
C HIS A 217 7.08 -4.41 -0.80
N GLY A 218 7.84 -4.29 -1.89
CA GLY A 218 8.57 -5.40 -2.52
C GLY A 218 9.91 -5.63 -1.83
N VAL A 219 9.92 -6.45 -0.77
CA VAL A 219 11.09 -6.59 0.15
C VAL A 219 12.38 -6.99 -0.55
N ASP A 220 12.30 -7.85 -1.58
CA ASP A 220 13.50 -8.37 -2.25
C ASP A 220 14.21 -7.31 -3.12
N VAL A 221 13.56 -6.17 -3.43
CA VAL A 221 14.12 -5.09 -4.26
C VAL A 221 14.15 -3.71 -3.58
N GLU A 222 13.52 -3.56 -2.43
CA GLU A 222 13.35 -2.27 -1.74
C GLU A 222 14.68 -1.63 -1.29
N GLY A 223 14.87 -0.35 -1.63
CA GLY A 223 16.05 0.43 -1.26
C GLY A 223 17.38 -0.03 -1.88
N MET A 224 17.35 -1.06 -2.74
CA MET A 224 18.55 -1.60 -3.40
C MET A 224 18.79 -1.03 -4.81
N GLN A 225 17.83 -0.28 -5.37
CA GLN A 225 17.87 0.22 -6.76
C GLN A 225 18.13 -0.89 -7.80
N LEU A 226 17.59 -2.10 -7.56
CA LEU A 226 17.76 -3.26 -8.45
C LEU A 226 16.68 -3.36 -9.54
N GLY A 227 15.78 -2.38 -9.63
CA GLY A 227 14.59 -2.43 -10.47
C GLY A 227 13.36 -2.94 -9.70
N ILE A 228 12.20 -2.85 -10.34
CA ILE A 228 10.91 -3.20 -9.74
C ILE A 228 10.65 -4.72 -9.73
N ASP A 229 9.81 -5.18 -8.82
CA ASP A 229 9.21 -6.51 -8.87
C ASP A 229 7.93 -6.47 -9.74
N GLU A 230 8.08 -6.74 -11.04
CA GLU A 230 6.95 -6.74 -11.97
C GLU A 230 5.89 -7.80 -11.66
N GLN A 231 6.28 -8.96 -11.11
CA GLN A 231 5.33 -10.04 -10.82
C GLN A 231 4.40 -9.62 -9.67
N LEU A 232 4.97 -9.01 -8.63
CA LEU A 232 4.19 -8.43 -7.54
C LEU A 232 3.27 -7.32 -8.05
N VAL A 233 3.78 -6.39 -8.86
CA VAL A 233 2.97 -5.31 -9.43
C VAL A 233 1.83 -5.84 -10.31
N ALA A 234 2.08 -6.87 -11.12
CA ALA A 234 1.05 -7.50 -11.94
C ALA A 234 -0.04 -8.20 -11.12
N LEU A 235 0.35 -8.87 -10.04
CA LEU A 235 -0.59 -9.44 -9.07
C LEU A 235 -1.48 -8.34 -8.47
N LEU A 236 -0.90 -7.23 -8.00
CA LEU A 236 -1.64 -6.12 -7.40
C LEU A 236 -2.63 -5.48 -8.39
N GLY A 237 -2.18 -5.22 -9.63
CA GLY A 237 -3.02 -4.64 -10.67
C GLY A 237 -4.19 -5.54 -11.09
N ALA A 238 -4.02 -6.87 -10.98
CA ALA A 238 -5.08 -7.84 -11.25
C ALA A 238 -6.05 -8.00 -10.07
N ALA A 239 -5.52 -8.07 -8.84
CA ALA A 239 -6.24 -8.61 -7.70
C ALA A 239 -6.69 -7.57 -6.65
N SER A 240 -6.11 -6.37 -6.62
CA SER A 240 -6.48 -5.38 -5.59
C SER A 240 -7.87 -4.80 -5.87
N PRO A 241 -8.82 -4.84 -4.90
CA PRO A 241 -10.12 -4.17 -5.04
C PRO A 241 -10.05 -2.67 -4.69
N LEU A 242 -8.98 -2.24 -4.01
CA LEU A 242 -8.75 -0.87 -3.55
C LEU A 242 -7.56 -0.23 -4.28
N PRO A 243 -7.41 1.11 -4.20
CA PRO A 243 -6.15 1.77 -4.53
C PRO A 243 -4.98 1.07 -3.83
N VAL A 244 -3.88 0.93 -4.56
CA VAL A 244 -2.67 0.32 -4.03
C VAL A 244 -1.46 1.10 -4.52
N THR A 245 -0.56 1.41 -3.60
CA THR A 245 0.73 2.02 -3.90
C THR A 245 1.85 0.99 -3.73
N TYR A 246 2.63 0.77 -4.77
CA TYR A 246 3.81 -0.08 -4.75
C TYR A 246 5.06 0.71 -4.33
N ALA A 247 5.81 0.16 -3.38
CA ALA A 247 7.07 0.68 -2.88
C ALA A 247 8.19 -0.35 -3.09
N GLY A 248 9.16 -0.06 -3.97
CA GLY A 248 10.34 -0.91 -4.08
C GLY A 248 11.12 -0.78 -5.39
N GLY A 249 12.42 -0.49 -5.29
CA GLY A 249 13.40 -0.73 -6.35
C GLY A 249 13.40 0.21 -7.57
N ALA A 250 12.37 1.05 -7.74
CA ALA A 250 12.27 1.99 -8.85
C ALA A 250 13.41 3.02 -8.87
N ARG A 251 14.02 3.24 -10.03
CA ARG A 251 15.19 4.11 -10.20
C ARG A 251 15.23 4.93 -11.49
N THR A 252 14.37 4.63 -12.46
CA THR A 252 14.28 5.37 -13.73
C THR A 252 12.82 5.66 -14.08
N LEU A 253 12.57 6.61 -15.00
CA LEU A 253 11.23 6.81 -15.57
C LEU A 253 10.70 5.55 -16.27
N GLU A 254 11.58 4.72 -16.83
CA GLU A 254 11.21 3.45 -17.43
C GLU A 254 10.62 2.49 -16.40
N ASP A 255 11.15 2.47 -15.17
CA ASP A 255 10.55 1.67 -14.09
C ASP A 255 9.12 2.13 -13.77
N LEU A 256 8.85 3.45 -13.80
CA LEU A 256 7.50 3.99 -13.57
C LEU A 256 6.53 3.54 -14.69
N GLU A 257 6.99 3.53 -15.95
CA GLU A 257 6.21 3.00 -17.07
C GLU A 257 5.98 1.49 -16.95
N ARG A 258 6.99 0.72 -16.52
CA ARG A 258 6.85 -0.72 -16.27
C ARG A 258 5.83 -0.99 -15.16
N VAL A 259 5.82 -0.19 -14.08
CA VAL A 259 4.77 -0.30 -13.05
C VAL A 259 3.38 0.01 -13.63
N ARG A 260 3.25 1.08 -14.43
CA ARG A 260 1.97 1.43 -15.08
C ARG A 260 1.45 0.28 -15.94
N VAL A 261 2.32 -0.32 -16.77
CA VAL A 261 1.94 -1.41 -17.68
C VAL A 261 1.63 -2.69 -16.91
N ALA A 262 2.54 -3.15 -16.05
CA ALA A 262 2.36 -4.39 -15.27
C ALA A 262 1.14 -4.27 -14.34
N GLY A 263 0.98 -3.12 -13.69
CA GLY A 263 -0.10 -2.80 -12.77
C GLY A 263 -1.42 -2.45 -13.45
N ARG A 264 -1.50 -2.52 -14.79
CA ARG A 264 -2.70 -2.25 -15.59
C ARG A 264 -3.30 -0.86 -15.34
N GLY A 265 -2.47 0.14 -15.04
CA GLY A 265 -2.89 1.49 -14.66
C GLY A 265 -3.60 1.58 -13.29
N ARG A 266 -3.54 0.54 -12.45
CA ARG A 266 -4.25 0.48 -11.16
C ARG A 266 -3.34 0.52 -9.93
N VAL A 267 -2.02 0.52 -10.15
CA VAL A 267 -1.01 0.47 -9.08
C VAL A 267 -0.22 1.77 -9.10
N ASP A 268 -0.40 2.59 -8.06
CA ASP A 268 0.39 3.80 -7.81
C ASP A 268 1.84 3.42 -7.44
N ILE A 269 2.76 4.37 -7.52
CA ILE A 269 4.19 4.13 -7.25
C ILE A 269 4.78 5.18 -6.32
N THR A 270 5.59 4.74 -5.36
CA THR A 270 6.46 5.62 -4.57
C THR A 270 7.93 5.44 -4.95
N VAL A 271 8.69 6.53 -4.92
CA VAL A 271 10.13 6.56 -5.23
C VAL A 271 10.83 7.38 -4.17
N GLY A 272 11.76 6.77 -3.45
CA GLY A 272 12.59 7.43 -2.43
C GLY A 272 14.00 7.66 -2.94
N SER A 273 14.94 6.81 -2.52
CA SER A 273 16.40 6.94 -2.68
C SER A 273 16.91 7.22 -4.10
N ALA A 274 16.13 6.97 -5.15
CA ALA A 274 16.53 7.26 -6.52
C ALA A 274 16.35 8.73 -6.91
N LEU A 275 15.51 9.50 -6.21
CA LEU A 275 15.24 10.89 -6.53
C LEU A 275 16.41 11.81 -6.17
N ASP A 276 16.67 12.80 -7.02
CA ASP A 276 17.68 13.84 -6.83
C ASP A 276 17.45 14.70 -5.58
N ILE A 277 16.20 14.93 -5.17
CA ILE A 277 15.84 15.58 -3.89
C ILE A 277 16.29 14.78 -2.65
N PHE A 278 16.72 13.53 -2.85
CA PHE A 278 17.33 12.65 -1.86
C PHE A 278 18.73 12.16 -2.27
N GLY A 279 19.41 12.88 -3.17
CA GLY A 279 20.79 12.56 -3.60
C GLY A 279 20.91 11.44 -4.65
N GLY A 280 19.78 10.97 -5.21
CA GLY A 280 19.75 10.03 -6.31
C GLY A 280 19.95 10.69 -7.69
N LYS A 281 19.74 9.93 -8.76
CA LYS A 281 19.98 10.36 -10.16
C LYS A 281 18.70 10.65 -10.94
N LEU A 282 17.54 10.21 -10.45
CA LEU A 282 16.26 10.42 -11.09
C LEU A 282 15.74 11.82 -10.74
N SER A 283 15.47 12.64 -11.76
CA SER A 283 14.93 13.98 -11.58
C SER A 283 13.52 13.93 -10.96
N TYR A 284 13.33 14.57 -9.81
CA TYR A 284 12.00 14.76 -9.22
C TYR A 284 11.06 15.49 -10.19
N GLY A 285 11.55 16.53 -10.88
CA GLY A 285 10.75 17.29 -11.84
C GLY A 285 10.26 16.45 -13.02
N ASP A 286 11.06 15.48 -13.48
CA ASP A 286 10.66 14.55 -14.54
C ASP A 286 9.59 13.58 -14.06
N VAL A 287 9.69 13.09 -12.82
CA VAL A 287 8.69 12.22 -12.19
C VAL A 287 7.36 12.97 -11.99
N VAL A 288 7.40 14.24 -11.56
CA VAL A 288 6.21 15.09 -11.47
C VAL A 288 5.59 15.32 -12.84
N SER A 289 6.41 15.61 -13.85
CA SER A 289 5.94 15.79 -15.22
C SER A 289 5.30 14.51 -15.77
N TRP A 290 5.90 13.36 -15.47
CA TRP A 290 5.32 12.05 -15.76
C TRP A 290 3.97 11.87 -15.08
N HIS A 291 3.87 12.13 -13.78
CA HIS A 291 2.63 12.03 -13.02
C HIS A 291 1.51 12.90 -13.63
N LYS A 292 1.80 14.17 -13.92
CA LYS A 292 0.83 15.10 -14.52
C LYS A 292 0.30 14.60 -15.86
N ARG A 293 1.15 14.00 -16.72
CA ARG A 293 0.70 13.40 -17.99
C ARG A 293 -0.33 12.28 -17.78
N GLN A 294 -0.15 11.43 -16.77
CA GLN A 294 -1.08 10.34 -16.47
C GLN A 294 -2.44 10.88 -16.03
N GLN A 295 -2.47 11.94 -15.23
CA GLN A 295 -3.70 12.58 -14.78
C GLN A 295 -4.46 13.26 -15.94
N HIS A 296 -3.73 13.87 -16.88
CA HIS A 296 -4.33 14.50 -18.06
C HIS A 296 -4.99 13.48 -19.01
N GLN A 297 -4.32 12.36 -19.29
CA GLN A 297 -4.85 11.31 -20.19
C GLN A 297 -6.18 10.75 -19.69
N LEU A 298 -6.30 10.55 -18.38
CA LEU A 298 -7.57 10.16 -17.76
C LEU A 298 -8.70 11.20 -17.95
N GLY A 299 -8.36 12.48 -17.79
CA GLY A 299 -9.34 13.56 -17.91
C GLY A 299 -9.87 13.76 -19.34
N GLU A 300 -9.14 13.26 -20.34
CA GLU A 300 -9.55 13.22 -21.74
C GLU A 300 -10.36 11.96 -22.06
N GLU A 301 -9.98 10.78 -21.53
CA GLU A 301 -10.71 9.52 -21.73
C GLU A 301 -12.09 9.49 -21.04
N GLN A 302 -12.29 10.31 -20.00
CA GLN A 302 -13.56 10.42 -19.28
C GLN A 302 -14.51 11.50 -19.83
N ARG A 303 -14.12 12.24 -20.87
CA ARG A 303 -14.95 13.25 -21.56
C ARG A 303 -15.58 12.68 -22.82
#